data_AF-A0A0N4VFR6-F1
#
_entry.id   AF-A0A0N4VFR6-F1
#
_cell.length_a   1.000
_cell.length_b   1.000
_cell.length_c   1.000
_cell.angle_alpha   90.00
_cell.angle_beta   90.00
_cell.angle_gamma   90.00
#
_symmetry.space_group_name_H-M   'P 1'
#
loop_
_entity.id
_entity.type
_entity.pdbx_description
1 polymer ?
#
loop_
_entity_poly.entity_id
_entity_poly.type
_entity_poly.pdbx_seq_one_letter_code
_entity_poly.pdbx_strand_id
1 'polypeptide(L)'
;MTITYTEEFSTLLFQWRGSVWKAVLKELILFYILYYIIMIFQFFCLDEQGRIYFAGYISLCAKGLNYIPLSFLVGFFVAIVVARWWEQFNWISWPDKLMMTVAACFPGKKNLNIRQTLARWSSLQAATAWSGVSVRSYKRFPTEKHLLNAKLFTDEEYKMYTSIQAPHGKWFIPTLWSLNLISNLYRRKKVDPLQFKMLIDHIYSYRDGFSMLYVYDWIKIPLVYTQAVAIATYGYFGLCLIARQPRTDEHSLKEQPALLFPILTTFQIIFYLGWLKVGQYLMNPFGEDDDDFGKLNYILDRNSYIAKMMAVEVADQYPRIGSIGMTEEIPHTKASFSIPDTIPKSLSVEVPKEGMKIVNTERLFNAKHEIEEILDDS
;
A
#
# COMPACT_ATOMS: atom_id res chain seq x y z
N MET A 1 8.34 5.85 -3.66
CA MET A 1 7.06 6.15 -4.34
C MET A 1 6.33 4.83 -4.43
N THR A 2 5.15 4.67 -3.84
CA THR A 2 4.35 3.43 -4.01
C THR A 2 4.06 3.23 -5.49
N ILE A 3 4.38 2.05 -6.03
CA ILE A 3 4.30 1.76 -7.46
C ILE A 3 2.83 1.67 -7.87
N THR A 4 2.45 2.46 -8.86
CA THR A 4 1.14 2.40 -9.52
C THR A 4 1.38 2.00 -10.96
N TYR A 5 0.85 0.85 -11.37
CA TYR A 5 0.95 0.36 -12.74
C TYR A 5 -0.44 0.25 -13.36
N THR A 6 -0.57 0.67 -14.61
CA THR A 6 -1.80 0.61 -15.42
C THR A 6 -1.62 -0.25 -16.67
N GLU A 7 -0.51 -0.99 -16.75
CA GLU A 7 -0.07 -1.73 -17.93
C GLU A 7 -0.61 -3.18 -17.94
N GLU A 8 -0.53 -3.83 -19.10
CA GLU A 8 -0.83 -5.25 -19.23
C GLU A 8 0.13 -6.13 -18.41
N PHE A 9 -0.32 -7.31 -18.00
CA PHE A 9 0.43 -8.17 -17.09
C PHE A 9 1.81 -8.59 -17.64
N SER A 10 1.96 -8.70 -18.96
CA SER A 10 3.21 -9.06 -19.63
C SER A 10 4.29 -7.98 -19.50
N THR A 11 3.93 -6.70 -19.57
CA THR A 11 4.87 -5.58 -19.44
C THR A 11 5.37 -5.42 -18.01
N LEU A 12 4.57 -5.80 -17.01
CA LEU A 12 4.97 -5.79 -15.59
C LEU A 12 6.18 -6.69 -15.31
N LEU A 13 6.34 -7.78 -16.07
CA LEU A 13 7.45 -8.71 -15.91
C LEU A 13 8.81 -8.08 -16.21
N PHE A 14 8.86 -6.98 -16.97
CA PHE A 14 10.10 -6.31 -17.35
C PHE A 14 10.44 -5.09 -16.48
N GLN A 15 9.61 -4.75 -15.50
CA GLN A 15 9.89 -3.66 -14.59
C GLN A 15 10.94 -4.07 -13.54
N TRP A 16 11.85 -3.15 -13.20
CA TRP A 16 12.94 -3.41 -12.24
C TRP A 16 12.66 -2.89 -10.82
N ARG A 17 12.02 -1.73 -10.68
CA ARG A 17 11.71 -1.15 -9.37
C ARG A 17 10.53 -1.90 -8.75
N GLY A 18 10.65 -2.25 -7.47
CA GLY A 18 9.65 -3.08 -6.75
C GLY A 18 9.35 -4.45 -7.37
N SER A 19 10.19 -4.96 -8.27
CA SER A 19 9.90 -6.23 -8.93
C SER A 19 10.50 -7.43 -8.20
N VAL A 20 9.92 -8.61 -8.50
CA VAL A 20 10.40 -9.91 -8.00
C VAL A 20 11.87 -10.15 -8.38
N TRP A 21 12.32 -9.63 -9.52
CA TRP A 21 13.71 -9.73 -9.96
C TRP A 21 14.67 -9.07 -8.98
N LYS A 22 14.40 -7.80 -8.63
CA LYS A 22 15.23 -7.07 -7.66
C LYS A 22 15.24 -7.75 -6.29
N ALA A 23 14.12 -8.37 -5.92
CA ALA A 23 13.93 -9.04 -4.64
C ALA A 23 14.70 -10.36 -4.49
N VAL A 24 14.81 -11.13 -5.57
CA VAL A 24 15.34 -12.51 -5.55
C VAL A 24 16.74 -12.60 -6.14
N LEU A 25 17.21 -11.59 -6.87
CA LEU A 25 18.47 -11.66 -7.63
C LEU A 25 19.68 -12.04 -6.76
N LYS A 26 19.81 -11.48 -5.55
CA LYS A 26 20.96 -11.75 -4.67
C LYS A 26 20.99 -13.21 -4.23
N GLU A 27 19.85 -13.73 -3.80
CA GLU A 27 19.69 -15.11 -3.37
C GLU A 27 19.82 -16.09 -4.53
N LEU A 28 19.35 -15.72 -5.72
CA LEU A 28 19.51 -16.53 -6.92
C LEU A 28 20.98 -16.65 -7.34
N ILE A 29 21.73 -15.54 -7.31
CA ILE A 29 23.18 -15.54 -7.56
C ILE A 29 23.89 -16.43 -6.53
N LEU A 30 23.56 -16.28 -5.24
CA LEU A 30 24.13 -17.10 -4.18
C LEU A 30 23.82 -18.59 -4.40
N PHE A 31 22.58 -18.91 -4.78
CA PHE A 31 22.19 -20.28 -5.10
C PHE A 31 23.02 -20.86 -6.24
N TYR A 32 23.22 -20.12 -7.33
CA TYR A 32 24.06 -20.60 -8.44
C TYR A 32 25.52 -20.81 -8.03
N ILE A 33 26.10 -19.88 -7.27
CA ILE A 33 27.48 -20.01 -6.78
C ILE A 33 27.62 -21.32 -5.99
N LEU A 34 26.72 -21.57 -5.03
CA LEU A 34 26.75 -22.79 -4.22
C LEU A 34 26.47 -24.05 -5.06
N TYR A 35 25.53 -23.98 -5.99
CA TYR A 35 25.18 -25.08 -6.88
C TYR A 35 26.37 -25.51 -7.73
N TYR A 36 27.08 -24.57 -8.36
CA TYR A 36 28.25 -24.85 -9.18
C TYR A 36 29.47 -25.28 -8.36
N ILE A 37 29.65 -24.76 -7.14
CA ILE A 37 30.70 -25.25 -6.22
C ILE A 37 30.49 -26.74 -5.93
N ILE A 38 29.26 -27.14 -5.58
CA ILE A 38 28.93 -28.55 -5.30
C ILE A 38 29.10 -29.40 -6.57
N MET A 39 28.68 -28.89 -7.72
CA MET A 39 28.84 -29.57 -9.01
C MET A 39 30.33 -29.80 -9.34
N ILE A 40 31.17 -28.77 -9.23
CA ILE A 40 32.63 -28.87 -9.46
C ILE A 40 33.25 -29.87 -8.48
N PHE A 41 32.86 -29.81 -7.21
CA PHE A 41 33.31 -30.78 -6.21
C PHE A 41 32.94 -32.21 -6.59
N GLN A 42 31.71 -32.43 -7.06
CA GLN A 42 31.26 -33.76 -7.51
C GLN A 42 32.04 -34.30 -8.71
N PHE A 43 32.33 -33.45 -9.70
CA PHE A 43 33.00 -33.89 -10.93
C PHE A 43 34.52 -34.03 -10.80
N PHE A 44 35.18 -33.14 -10.03
CA PHE A 44 36.64 -33.06 -10.00
C PHE A 44 37.28 -33.58 -8.70
N CYS A 45 36.54 -33.62 -7.58
CA CYS A 45 37.10 -34.01 -6.29
C CYS A 45 36.67 -35.40 -5.81
N LEU A 46 35.55 -35.96 -6.31
CA LEU A 46 35.05 -37.26 -5.88
C LEU A 46 35.54 -38.41 -6.77
N ASP A 47 36.16 -39.40 -6.13
CA ASP A 47 36.47 -40.69 -6.74
C ASP A 47 35.19 -41.47 -7.08
N GLU A 48 35.31 -42.56 -7.83
CA GLU A 48 34.19 -43.37 -8.31
C GLU A 48 33.28 -43.88 -7.17
N GLN A 49 33.86 -44.34 -6.06
CA GLN A 49 33.10 -44.71 -4.86
C GLN A 49 32.39 -43.51 -4.21
N GLY A 50 33.04 -42.35 -4.15
CA GLY A 50 32.47 -41.11 -3.61
C GLY A 50 31.27 -40.63 -4.42
N ARG A 51 31.30 -40.79 -5.74
CA ARG A 51 30.17 -40.46 -6.63
C ARG A 51 28.95 -41.33 -6.37
N ILE A 52 29.13 -42.62 -6.08
CA ILE A 52 28.04 -43.54 -5.71
C ILE A 52 27.39 -43.12 -4.38
N TYR A 53 28.19 -42.81 -3.35
CA TYR A 53 27.66 -42.30 -2.08
C TYR A 53 26.93 -40.96 -2.26
N PHE A 54 27.48 -40.06 -3.07
CA PHE A 54 26.85 -38.78 -3.38
C PHE A 54 25.52 -38.95 -4.12
N ALA A 55 25.42 -39.89 -5.06
CA ALA A 55 24.14 -40.23 -5.71
C ALA A 55 23.08 -40.71 -4.69
N GLY A 56 23.50 -41.43 -3.65
CA GLY A 56 22.67 -41.77 -2.50
C GLY A 56 22.14 -40.53 -1.78
N TYR A 57 22.99 -39.54 -1.50
CA TYR A 57 22.57 -38.26 -0.91
C TYR A 57 21.63 -37.46 -1.82
N ILE A 58 21.88 -37.41 -3.14
CA ILE A 58 20.97 -36.78 -4.12
C ILE A 58 19.58 -37.40 -4.00
N SER A 59 19.49 -38.74 -3.99
CA SER A 59 18.22 -39.47 -3.86
C SER A 59 17.52 -39.21 -2.52
N LEU A 60 18.29 -39.17 -1.42
CA LEU A 60 17.77 -38.85 -0.09
C LEU A 60 17.20 -37.43 -0.03
N CYS A 61 17.95 -36.43 -0.50
CA CYS A 61 17.49 -35.05 -0.52
C CYS A 61 16.28 -34.88 -1.44
N ALA A 62 16.23 -35.56 -2.59
CA ALA A 62 15.08 -35.55 -3.49
C ALA A 62 13.81 -36.11 -2.84
N LYS A 63 13.91 -37.18 -2.05
CA LYS A 63 12.80 -37.67 -1.22
C LYS A 63 12.44 -36.67 -0.12
N GLY A 64 13.45 -36.07 0.51
CA GLY A 64 13.34 -34.99 1.49
C GLY A 64 12.43 -33.84 1.05
N LEU A 65 12.58 -33.41 -0.21
CA LEU A 65 11.80 -32.32 -0.79
C LEU A 65 10.28 -32.58 -0.82
N ASN A 66 9.84 -33.85 -0.89
CA ASN A 66 8.42 -34.20 -0.93
C ASN A 66 7.73 -34.07 0.43
N TYR A 67 8.49 -34.04 1.53
CA TYR A 67 7.93 -33.90 2.88
C TYR A 67 7.63 -32.45 3.25
N ILE A 68 8.14 -31.46 2.50
CA ILE A 68 7.99 -30.04 2.81
C ILE A 68 6.88 -29.45 1.92
N PRO A 69 5.67 -29.19 2.46
CA PRO A 69 4.57 -28.60 1.70
C PRO A 69 4.76 -27.08 1.58
N LEU A 70 5.75 -26.67 0.79
CA LEU A 70 6.20 -25.28 0.71
C LEU A 70 5.09 -24.32 0.26
N SER A 71 4.29 -24.71 -0.74
CA SER A 71 3.19 -23.90 -1.28
C SER A 71 2.15 -23.57 -0.22
N PHE A 72 1.81 -24.54 0.63
CA PHE A 72 0.86 -24.34 1.72
C PHE A 72 1.44 -23.35 2.75
N LEU A 73 2.64 -23.62 3.24
CA LEU A 73 3.25 -22.83 4.31
C LEU A 73 3.47 -21.36 3.91
N VAL A 74 4.05 -21.13 2.71
CA VAL A 74 4.27 -19.78 2.18
C VAL A 74 2.94 -19.11 1.84
N GLY A 75 1.98 -19.85 1.26
CA GLY A 75 0.67 -19.30 0.90
C GLY A 75 -0.12 -18.76 2.10
N PHE A 76 -0.21 -19.52 3.19
CA PHE A 76 -0.87 -19.07 4.41
C PHE A 76 -0.16 -17.87 5.04
N PHE A 77 1.16 -17.91 5.08
CA PHE A 77 1.95 -16.82 5.63
C PHE A 77 1.73 -15.52 4.85
N VAL A 78 1.86 -15.56 3.53
CA VAL A 78 1.67 -14.38 2.67
C VAL A 78 0.23 -13.88 2.74
N ALA A 79 -0.78 -14.76 2.78
CA ALA A 79 -2.17 -14.35 2.92
C ALA A 79 -2.41 -13.54 4.21
N ILE A 80 -1.86 -13.98 5.35
CA ILE A 80 -1.95 -13.25 6.62
C ILE A 80 -1.25 -11.89 6.54
N VAL A 81 -0.07 -11.83 5.91
CA VAL A 81 0.66 -10.58 5.73
C VAL A 81 -0.14 -9.60 4.87
N VAL A 82 -0.67 -10.05 3.73
CA VAL A 82 -1.44 -9.21 2.79
C VAL A 82 -2.72 -8.69 3.46
N ALA A 83 -3.42 -9.54 4.23
CA ALA A 83 -4.59 -9.11 4.98
C ALA A 83 -4.25 -7.97 5.96
N ARG A 84 -3.20 -8.16 6.77
CA ARG A 84 -2.72 -7.13 7.71
C ARG A 84 -2.22 -5.87 7.01
N TRP A 85 -1.62 -6.00 5.83
CA TRP A 85 -1.19 -4.87 5.02
C TRP A 85 -2.39 -4.01 4.58
N TRP A 86 -3.46 -4.65 4.10
CA TRP A 86 -4.68 -3.94 3.69
C TRP A 86 -5.42 -3.33 4.86
N GLU A 87 -5.49 -4.02 6.01
CA GLU A 87 -6.07 -3.45 7.22
C GLU A 87 -5.30 -2.21 7.69
N GLN A 88 -3.97 -2.25 7.71
CA GLN A 88 -3.15 -1.07 8.04
C GLN A 88 -3.41 0.09 7.07
N PHE A 89 -3.56 -0.18 5.77
CA PHE A 89 -3.93 0.85 4.79
C PHE A 89 -5.29 1.50 5.13
N ASN A 90 -6.29 0.69 5.46
CA ASN A 90 -7.64 1.17 5.78
C ASN A 90 -7.71 2.01 7.06
N TRP A 91 -6.77 1.81 7.99
CA TRP A 91 -6.66 2.60 9.23
C TRP A 91 -5.89 3.90 9.07
N ILE A 92 -5.35 4.23 7.89
CA ILE A 92 -4.74 5.54 7.64
C ILE A 92 -5.83 6.62 7.76
N SER A 93 -5.75 7.45 8.80
CA SER A 93 -6.74 8.48 9.08
C SER A 93 -6.68 9.66 8.12
N TRP A 94 -7.85 10.07 7.61
CA TRP A 94 -8.04 11.26 6.76
C TRP A 94 -8.86 12.31 7.52
N PRO A 95 -8.44 13.59 7.57
CA PRO A 95 -9.13 14.62 8.34
C PRO A 95 -10.40 15.13 7.65
N ASP A 96 -10.68 14.69 6.42
CA ASP A 96 -11.75 15.20 5.55
C ASP A 96 -13.10 15.22 6.26
N LYS A 97 -13.54 14.06 6.80
CA LYS A 97 -14.81 13.95 7.51
C LYS A 97 -14.89 14.87 8.73
N LEU A 98 -13.81 14.90 9.53
CA LEU A 98 -13.70 15.77 10.69
C LEU A 98 -13.82 17.25 10.29
N MET A 99 -13.10 17.66 9.24
CA MET A 99 -13.06 19.05 8.81
C MET A 99 -14.36 19.52 8.15
N MET A 100 -15.07 18.64 7.45
CA MET A 100 -16.42 18.92 6.94
C MET A 100 -17.39 19.23 8.09
N THR A 101 -17.35 18.44 9.16
CA THR A 101 -18.17 18.70 10.36
C THR A 101 -17.74 19.98 11.07
N VAL A 102 -16.44 20.24 11.19
CA VAL A 102 -15.91 21.49 11.76
C VAL A 102 -16.37 22.71 10.96
N ALA A 103 -16.36 22.64 9.63
CA ALA A 103 -16.86 23.71 8.78
C ALA A 103 -18.37 23.95 9.01
N ALA A 104 -19.17 22.89 9.06
CA ALA A 104 -20.61 22.98 9.27
C ALA A 104 -21.01 23.50 10.66
N CYS A 105 -20.33 23.04 11.73
CA CYS A 105 -20.66 23.42 13.12
C CYS A 105 -20.18 24.82 13.50
N PHE A 106 -19.17 25.35 12.79
CA PHE A 106 -18.54 26.63 13.14
C PHE A 106 -18.58 27.62 11.98
N PRO A 107 -19.75 28.11 11.53
CA PRO A 107 -19.83 29.01 10.38
C PRO A 107 -19.31 30.42 10.69
N GLY A 108 -18.94 31.15 9.64
CA GLY A 108 -18.63 32.58 9.65
C GLY A 108 -17.22 32.95 10.15
N LYS A 109 -16.81 34.20 9.86
CA LYS A 109 -15.46 34.72 10.14
C LYS A 109 -15.07 34.71 11.62
N LYS A 110 -16.04 34.85 12.53
CA LYS A 110 -15.81 34.83 13.98
C LYS A 110 -15.22 33.51 14.48
N ASN A 111 -15.51 32.41 13.77
CA ASN A 111 -15.04 31.07 14.13
C ASN A 111 -13.84 30.60 13.31
N LEU A 112 -13.28 31.46 12.44
CA LEU A 112 -12.14 31.13 11.59
C LEU A 112 -10.96 30.56 12.38
N ASN A 113 -10.60 31.22 13.48
CA ASN A 113 -9.48 30.78 14.33
C ASN A 113 -9.72 29.40 14.94
N ILE A 114 -10.97 29.05 15.26
CA ILE A 114 -11.34 27.72 15.79
C ILE A 114 -11.13 26.68 14.70
N ARG A 115 -11.66 26.92 13.49
CA ARG A 115 -11.52 25.99 12.34
C ARG A 115 -10.06 25.78 11.96
N GLN A 116 -9.27 26.85 11.88
CA GLN A 116 -7.83 26.79 11.57
C GLN A 116 -7.04 26.05 12.65
N THR A 117 -7.36 26.26 13.92
CA THR A 117 -6.70 25.59 15.04
C THR A 117 -6.99 24.08 15.01
N LEU A 118 -8.25 23.68 14.78
CA LEU A 118 -8.62 22.27 14.64
C LEU A 118 -7.98 21.61 13.41
N ALA A 119 -7.90 22.30 12.28
CA ALA A 119 -7.19 21.82 11.08
C ALA A 119 -5.68 21.65 11.31
N ARG A 120 -5.06 22.57 12.06
CA ARG A 120 -3.64 22.49 12.39
C ARG A 120 -3.37 21.39 13.41
N TRP A 121 -4.21 21.24 14.43
CA TRP A 121 -4.07 20.17 15.42
C TRP A 121 -4.31 18.77 14.84
N SER A 122 -5.21 18.61 13.87
CA SER A 122 -5.35 17.33 13.16
C SER A 122 -4.09 17.00 12.35
N SER A 123 -3.51 17.99 11.68
CA SER A 123 -2.24 17.84 10.95
C SER A 123 -1.06 17.56 11.88
N LEU A 124 -1.01 18.22 13.04
CA LEU A 124 0.00 18.00 14.08
C LEU A 124 -0.11 16.59 14.69
N GLN A 125 -1.34 16.12 14.96
CA GLN A 125 -1.60 14.76 15.40
C GLN A 125 -1.05 13.76 14.40
N ALA A 126 -1.38 13.92 13.11
CA ALA A 126 -0.90 13.04 12.05
C ALA A 126 0.63 13.02 11.95
N ALA A 127 1.26 14.20 11.94
CA ALA A 127 2.71 14.31 11.87
C ALA A 127 3.41 13.63 13.06
N THR A 128 2.90 13.83 14.27
CA THR A 128 3.46 13.22 15.49
C THR A 128 3.23 11.72 15.51
N ALA A 129 2.01 11.26 15.21
CA ALA A 129 1.64 9.85 15.24
C ALA A 129 2.42 9.06 14.18
N TRP A 130 2.48 9.55 12.94
CA TRP A 130 3.20 8.88 11.86
C TRP A 130 4.71 8.92 12.05
N SER A 131 5.27 9.91 12.72
CA SER A 131 6.71 9.90 13.07
C SER A 131 7.06 8.82 14.10
N GLY A 132 6.07 8.32 14.87
CA GLY A 132 6.26 7.19 15.78
C GLY A 132 6.19 5.82 15.11
N VAL A 133 5.59 5.71 13.90
CA VAL A 133 5.34 4.43 13.21
C VAL A 133 6.12 4.30 11.91
N SER A 134 6.34 5.40 11.18
CA SER A 134 7.00 5.41 9.87
C SER A 134 8.40 6.01 9.93
N VAL A 135 9.37 5.27 9.40
CA VAL A 135 10.77 5.71 9.27
C VAL A 135 10.87 6.97 8.40
N ARG A 136 10.10 7.03 7.30
CA ARG A 136 10.11 8.18 6.38
C ARG A 136 9.53 9.45 7.01
N SER A 137 8.50 9.32 7.85
CA SER A 137 7.94 10.44 8.60
C SER A 137 8.85 10.86 9.75
N TYR A 138 9.47 9.91 10.44
CA TYR A 138 10.48 10.19 11.46
C TYR A 138 11.67 10.98 10.88
N LYS A 139 12.20 10.59 9.72
CA LYS A 139 13.26 11.35 9.03
C LYS A 139 12.86 12.77 8.65
N ARG A 140 11.56 13.01 8.38
CA ARG A 140 11.02 14.35 8.10
C ARG A 140 10.90 15.19 9.37
N PHE A 141 10.53 14.59 10.50
CA PHE A 141 10.39 15.28 11.78
C PHE A 141 11.16 14.57 12.92
N PRO A 142 12.51 14.58 12.91
CA PRO A 142 13.28 13.84 13.91
C PRO A 142 13.15 14.39 15.33
N THR A 143 12.83 15.69 15.45
CA THR A 143 12.64 16.33 16.75
C THR A 143 11.37 17.16 16.76
N GLU A 144 10.80 17.38 17.96
CA GLU A 144 9.62 18.23 18.14
C GLU A 144 9.85 19.67 17.60
N LYS A 145 11.10 20.15 17.58
CA LYS A 145 11.46 21.45 16.98
C LYS A 145 11.24 21.50 15.46
N HIS A 146 11.36 20.38 14.76
CA HIS A 146 11.05 20.32 13.32
C HIS A 146 9.55 20.53 13.06
N LEU A 147 8.68 20.06 13.97
CA LEU A 147 7.23 20.32 13.89
C LEU A 147 6.91 21.81 14.11
N LEU A 148 7.65 22.48 15.01
CA LEU A 148 7.56 23.93 15.19
C LEU A 148 8.02 24.69 13.94
N ASN A 149 9.17 24.33 13.38
CA ASN A 149 9.68 24.94 12.14
C ASN A 149 8.73 24.73 10.95
N ALA A 150 8.03 23.60 10.91
CA ALA A 150 6.99 23.30 9.93
C ALA A 150 5.67 24.06 10.16
N LYS A 151 5.61 24.92 11.20
CA LYS A 151 4.44 25.72 11.60
C LYS A 151 3.21 24.87 11.97
N LEU A 152 3.44 23.64 12.44
CA LEU A 152 2.39 22.80 13.02
C LEU A 152 2.10 23.18 14.48
N PHE A 153 3.11 23.71 15.18
CA PHE A 153 2.98 24.31 16.51
C PHE A 153 3.00 25.84 16.45
N THR A 154 2.33 26.47 17.41
CA THR A 154 2.71 27.81 17.89
C THR A 154 3.80 27.72 18.96
N ASP A 155 4.49 28.83 19.24
CA ASP A 155 5.51 28.84 20.30
C ASP A 155 4.93 28.50 21.69
N GLU A 156 3.69 28.92 21.96
CA GLU A 156 2.99 28.60 23.21
C GLU A 156 2.67 27.12 23.32
N GLU A 157 2.12 26.54 22.25
CA GLU A 157 1.78 25.11 22.22
C GLU A 157 3.02 24.24 22.30
N TYR A 158 4.12 24.65 21.65
CA TYR A 158 5.39 23.94 21.74
C TYR A 158 5.92 23.91 23.17
N LYS A 159 5.85 25.04 23.90
CA LYS A 159 6.21 25.09 25.34
C LYS A 159 5.32 24.19 26.19
N MET A 160 4.00 24.22 25.96
CA MET A 160 3.07 23.33 26.66
C MET A 160 3.37 21.85 26.36
N TYR A 161 3.59 21.52 25.10
CA TYR A 161 3.86 20.16 24.64
C TYR A 161 5.18 19.58 25.19
N THR A 162 6.23 20.40 25.21
CA THR A 162 7.54 20.01 25.75
C THR A 162 7.53 19.87 27.27
N SER A 163 6.72 20.68 27.97
CA SER A 163 6.60 20.62 29.43
C SER A 163 5.96 19.31 29.95
N ILE A 164 5.20 18.62 29.12
CA ILE A 164 4.51 17.38 29.50
C ILE A 164 5.49 16.22 29.42
N GLN A 165 5.67 15.52 30.54
CA GLN A 165 6.39 14.24 30.58
C GLN A 165 5.45 13.11 30.17
N ALA A 166 5.70 12.49 29.03
CA ALA A 166 4.94 11.35 28.52
C ALA A 166 5.90 10.29 27.96
N PRO A 167 6.35 9.33 28.79
CA PRO A 167 7.34 8.33 28.38
C PRO A 167 6.83 7.37 27.30
N HIS A 168 5.52 7.21 27.17
CA HIS A 168 4.87 6.33 26.18
C HIS A 168 4.47 7.05 24.88
N GLY A 169 5.00 8.26 24.65
CA GLY A 169 4.70 9.08 23.48
C GLY A 169 3.58 10.11 23.71
N LYS A 170 3.57 11.13 22.86
CA LYS A 170 2.73 12.34 22.99
C LYS A 170 1.75 12.54 21.83
N TRP A 171 1.54 11.52 21.01
CA TRP A 171 0.74 11.61 19.79
C TRP A 171 -0.75 11.93 20.03
N PHE A 172 -1.28 11.61 21.20
CA PHE A 172 -2.68 11.86 21.58
C PHE A 172 -2.94 13.30 22.06
N ILE A 173 -1.89 14.08 22.35
CA ILE A 173 -2.04 15.42 22.97
C ILE A 173 -2.85 16.39 22.10
N PRO A 174 -2.61 16.51 20.77
CA PRO A 174 -3.40 17.41 19.93
C PRO A 174 -4.88 16.99 19.83
N THR A 175 -5.18 15.70 19.91
CA THR A 175 -6.56 15.19 20.01
C THR A 175 -7.21 15.69 21.29
N LEU A 176 -6.52 15.57 22.42
CA LEU A 176 -7.03 16.02 23.71
C LEU A 176 -7.23 17.54 23.76
N TRP A 177 -6.34 18.32 23.14
CA TRP A 177 -6.54 19.77 22.98
C TRP A 177 -7.80 20.07 22.15
N SER A 178 -8.03 19.34 21.06
CA SER A 178 -9.24 19.47 20.23
C SER A 178 -10.51 19.18 21.03
N LEU A 179 -10.52 18.08 21.81
CA LEU A 179 -11.64 17.70 22.68
C LEU A 179 -11.90 18.77 23.75
N ASN A 180 -10.85 19.30 24.37
CA ASN A 180 -10.96 20.34 25.40
C ASN A 180 -11.48 21.66 24.83
N LEU A 181 -11.04 22.05 23.63
CA LEU A 181 -11.54 23.22 22.92
C LEU A 181 -13.04 23.10 22.66
N ILE A 182 -13.47 21.99 22.07
CA ILE A 182 -14.89 21.75 21.75
C ILE A 182 -15.73 21.66 23.02
N SER A 183 -15.24 21.01 24.07
CA SER A 183 -15.90 20.95 25.38
C SER A 183 -16.07 22.34 26.01
N ASN A 184 -15.06 23.22 25.89
CA ASN A 184 -15.16 24.59 26.37
C ASN A 184 -16.19 25.41 25.56
N LEU A 185 -16.23 25.21 24.24
CA LEU A 185 -17.23 25.86 23.37
C LEU A 185 -18.66 25.41 23.72
N TYR A 186 -18.84 24.12 24.04
CA TYR A 186 -20.11 23.58 24.53
C TYR A 186 -20.52 24.19 25.87
N ARG A 187 -19.61 24.26 26.86
CA ARG A 187 -19.88 24.92 28.16
C ARG A 187 -20.26 26.39 28.00
N ARG A 188 -19.69 27.08 27.02
CA ARG A 188 -20.02 28.47 26.65
C ARG A 188 -21.29 28.60 25.81
N LYS A 189 -22.04 27.51 25.60
CA LYS A 189 -23.27 27.43 24.79
C LYS A 189 -23.09 27.93 23.35
N LYS A 190 -21.89 27.77 22.78
CA LYS A 190 -21.60 28.11 21.38
C LYS A 190 -21.90 26.96 20.40
N VAL A 191 -22.09 25.76 20.92
CA VAL A 191 -22.34 24.51 20.17
C VAL A 191 -23.51 23.82 20.84
N ASP A 192 -24.48 23.34 20.07
CA ASP A 192 -25.61 22.56 20.59
C ASP A 192 -25.21 21.10 20.89
N PRO A 193 -26.02 20.35 21.65
CA PRO A 193 -25.69 18.98 22.02
C PRO A 193 -25.49 18.03 20.83
N LEU A 194 -26.21 18.23 19.72
CA LEU A 194 -26.09 17.36 18.54
C LEU A 194 -24.77 17.63 17.81
N GLN A 195 -24.45 18.91 17.55
CA GLN A 195 -23.16 19.28 16.97
C GLN A 195 -21.99 18.85 17.85
N PHE A 196 -22.12 18.98 19.18
CA PHE A 196 -21.11 18.50 20.11
C PHE A 196 -20.85 17.00 19.94
N LYS A 197 -21.92 16.18 19.94
CA LYS A 197 -21.79 14.74 19.72
C LYS A 197 -21.10 14.41 18.39
N MET A 198 -21.54 15.03 17.29
CA MET A 198 -20.96 14.78 15.96
C MET A 198 -19.46 15.11 15.90
N LEU A 199 -19.05 16.24 16.50
CA LEU A 199 -17.64 16.65 16.55
C LEU A 199 -16.80 15.65 17.35
N ILE A 200 -17.30 15.22 18.50
CA ILE A 200 -16.61 14.26 19.36
C ILE A 200 -16.47 12.89 18.67
N ASP A 201 -17.54 12.39 18.05
CA ASP A 201 -17.55 11.12 17.32
C ASP A 201 -16.53 11.12 16.16
N HIS A 202 -16.42 12.23 15.42
CA HIS A 202 -15.44 12.36 14.35
C HIS A 202 -13.99 12.53 14.83
N ILE A 203 -13.77 13.17 15.99
CA ILE A 203 -12.44 13.22 16.60
C ILE A 203 -12.00 11.82 17.05
N TYR A 204 -12.89 11.04 17.67
CA TYR A 204 -12.58 9.67 18.06
C TYR A 204 -12.30 8.80 16.85
N SER A 205 -13.16 8.82 15.83
CA SER A 205 -12.93 8.08 14.58
C SER A 205 -11.60 8.44 13.92
N TYR A 206 -11.20 9.72 13.93
CA TYR A 206 -9.90 10.14 13.42
C TYR A 206 -8.74 9.61 14.28
N ARG A 207 -8.89 9.65 15.61
CA ARG A 207 -7.91 9.13 16.58
C ARG A 207 -7.73 7.62 16.51
N ASP A 208 -8.81 6.87 16.27
CA ASP A 208 -8.81 5.41 16.29
C ASP A 208 -7.92 4.83 15.18
N GLY A 209 -7.89 5.45 14.01
CA GLY A 209 -6.96 5.04 12.95
C GLY A 209 -5.50 5.10 13.38
N PHE A 210 -5.05 6.20 14.01
CA PHE A 210 -3.69 6.25 14.56
C PHE A 210 -3.46 5.22 15.66
N SER A 211 -4.43 5.02 16.55
CA SER A 211 -4.34 4.03 17.62
C SER A 211 -4.16 2.62 17.06
N MET A 212 -4.92 2.25 16.02
CA MET A 212 -4.81 0.95 15.37
C MET A 212 -3.47 0.79 14.66
N LEU A 213 -2.95 1.83 14.01
CA LEU A 213 -1.61 1.80 13.43
C LEU A 213 -0.53 1.55 14.49
N TYR A 214 -0.63 2.16 15.67
CA TYR A 214 0.27 1.85 16.80
C TYR A 214 0.14 0.40 17.28
N VAL A 215 -1.07 -0.16 17.29
CA VAL A 215 -1.28 -1.58 17.66
C VAL A 215 -0.64 -2.51 16.63
N TYR A 216 -0.77 -2.23 15.33
CA TYR A 216 -0.10 -2.99 14.28
C TYR A 216 1.42 -2.85 14.31
N ASP A 217 1.92 -1.69 14.75
CA ASP A 217 3.34 -1.51 14.95
C ASP A 217 3.86 -2.29 16.17
N TRP A 218 3.14 -2.26 17.28
CA TRP A 218 3.53 -2.94 18.50
C TRP A 218 3.39 -4.48 18.39
N ILE A 219 2.27 -4.95 17.85
CA ILE A 219 1.96 -6.38 17.72
C ILE A 219 2.27 -6.83 16.29
N LYS A 220 3.51 -7.22 16.06
CA LYS A 220 3.97 -7.85 14.81
C LYS A 220 3.49 -9.30 14.70
N ILE A 221 3.63 -9.88 13.51
CA ILE A 221 3.41 -11.33 13.31
C ILE A 221 4.38 -12.10 14.23
N PRO A 222 3.92 -13.14 14.95
CA PRO A 222 4.78 -13.89 15.87
C PRO A 222 6.09 -14.34 15.22
N LEU A 223 7.20 -14.11 15.92
CA LEU A 223 8.54 -14.42 15.42
C LEU A 223 8.70 -15.91 15.08
N VAL A 224 8.13 -16.79 15.90
CA VAL A 224 8.16 -18.24 15.65
C VAL A 224 7.53 -18.60 14.30
N TYR A 225 6.47 -17.89 13.90
CA TYR A 225 5.78 -18.19 12.66
C TYR A 225 6.61 -17.73 11.45
N THR A 226 7.17 -16.54 11.51
CA THR A 226 8.10 -16.03 10.49
C THR A 226 9.35 -16.90 10.37
N GLN A 227 9.92 -17.34 11.49
CA GLN A 227 11.05 -18.27 11.52
C GLN A 227 10.72 -19.62 10.90
N ALA A 228 9.56 -20.21 11.22
CA ALA A 228 9.17 -21.51 10.68
C ALA A 228 9.06 -21.49 9.15
N VAL A 229 8.42 -20.45 8.60
CA VAL A 229 8.27 -20.26 7.15
C VAL A 229 9.63 -20.03 6.48
N ALA A 230 10.49 -19.22 7.10
CA ALA A 230 11.84 -18.98 6.60
C ALA A 230 12.69 -20.27 6.60
N ILE A 231 12.72 -21.02 7.70
CA ILE A 231 13.47 -22.28 7.83
C ILE A 231 12.97 -23.29 6.81
N ALA A 232 11.67 -23.44 6.63
CA ALA A 232 11.12 -24.37 5.64
C ALA A 232 11.48 -23.96 4.21
N THR A 233 11.43 -22.67 3.88
CA THR A 233 11.76 -22.17 2.52
C THR A 233 13.25 -22.28 2.23
N TYR A 234 14.10 -21.77 3.11
CA TYR A 234 15.55 -21.84 2.95
C TYR A 234 16.06 -23.27 3.07
N GLY A 235 15.49 -24.09 3.96
CA GLY A 235 15.78 -25.51 4.08
C GLY A 235 15.41 -26.30 2.83
N TYR A 236 14.25 -26.01 2.21
CA TYR A 236 13.86 -26.58 0.92
C TYR A 236 14.89 -26.28 -0.16
N PHE A 237 15.31 -25.02 -0.31
CA PHE A 237 16.34 -24.65 -1.29
C PHE A 237 17.73 -25.19 -0.94
N GLY A 238 18.06 -25.32 0.34
CA GLY A 238 19.26 -26.00 0.81
C GLY A 238 19.30 -27.47 0.38
N LEU A 239 18.17 -28.18 0.50
CA LEU A 239 18.05 -29.55 -0.01
C LEU A 239 18.10 -29.60 -1.55
N CYS A 240 17.53 -28.60 -2.24
CA CYS A 240 17.61 -28.50 -3.71
C CYS A 240 19.05 -28.36 -4.23
N LEU A 241 19.97 -27.75 -3.47
CA LEU A 241 21.39 -27.64 -3.87
C LEU A 241 22.05 -29.00 -4.09
N ILE A 242 21.59 -30.04 -3.39
CA ILE A 242 22.09 -31.42 -3.51
C ILE A 242 21.15 -32.25 -4.39
N ALA A 243 19.84 -32.19 -4.14
CA ALA A 243 18.84 -33.01 -4.83
C ALA A 243 18.77 -32.78 -6.35
N ARG A 244 19.18 -31.59 -6.83
CA ARG A 244 19.09 -31.18 -8.23
C ARG A 244 20.45 -31.22 -8.94
N GLN A 245 21.47 -31.82 -8.33
CA GLN A 245 22.76 -32.04 -8.98
C GLN A 245 22.63 -33.11 -10.08
N PRO A 246 23.40 -33.00 -11.18
CA PRO A 246 23.40 -34.01 -12.23
C PRO A 246 23.96 -35.32 -11.70
N ARG A 247 23.26 -36.44 -11.97
CA ARG A 247 23.78 -37.77 -11.63
C ARG A 247 24.84 -38.17 -12.66
N THR A 248 25.95 -38.72 -12.18
CA THR A 248 27.10 -39.11 -13.01
C THR A 248 27.05 -40.58 -13.44
N ASP A 249 26.03 -41.33 -13.01
CA ASP A 249 25.89 -42.76 -13.31
C ASP A 249 25.41 -42.99 -14.76
N GLU A 250 26.04 -43.90 -15.50
CA GLU A 250 25.71 -44.22 -16.90
C GLU A 250 24.23 -44.64 -17.10
N HIS A 251 23.64 -45.30 -16.10
CA HIS A 251 22.22 -45.68 -16.13
C HIS A 251 21.28 -44.47 -15.93
N SER A 252 21.68 -43.49 -15.11
CA SER A 252 20.89 -42.27 -14.85
C SER A 252 20.97 -41.29 -16.01
N LEU A 253 22.11 -41.23 -16.71
CA LEU A 253 22.32 -40.40 -17.90
C LEU A 253 21.46 -40.83 -19.11
N LYS A 254 21.03 -42.10 -19.14
CA LYS A 254 20.10 -42.62 -20.17
C LYS A 254 18.65 -42.19 -19.94
N GLU A 255 18.25 -41.94 -18.70
CA GLU A 255 16.86 -41.59 -18.35
C GLU A 255 16.62 -40.08 -18.32
N GLN A 256 17.62 -39.27 -17.96
CA GLN A 256 17.52 -37.82 -17.94
C GLN A 256 18.81 -37.16 -18.42
N PRO A 257 18.76 -36.25 -19.42
CA PRO A 257 19.95 -35.54 -19.85
C PRO A 257 20.48 -34.67 -18.69
N ALA A 258 21.79 -34.66 -18.51
CA ALA A 258 22.45 -33.81 -17.52
C ALA A 258 22.32 -32.34 -17.92
N LEU A 259 21.24 -31.69 -17.47
CA LEU A 259 21.09 -30.25 -17.55
C LEU A 259 22.11 -29.60 -16.61
N LEU A 260 23.21 -29.10 -17.18
CA LEU A 260 24.24 -28.32 -16.48
C LEU A 260 23.67 -27.07 -15.80
N PHE A 261 22.55 -26.56 -16.31
CA PHE A 261 21.86 -25.40 -15.77
C PHE A 261 20.48 -25.79 -15.20
N PRO A 262 20.20 -25.52 -13.92
CA PRO A 262 18.96 -25.93 -13.28
C PRO A 262 17.80 -24.95 -13.61
N ILE A 263 17.29 -24.99 -14.84
CA ILE A 263 16.22 -24.10 -15.34
C ILE A 263 14.97 -24.20 -14.44
N LEU A 264 14.49 -25.42 -14.16
CA LEU A 264 13.26 -25.60 -13.38
C LEU A 264 13.42 -25.15 -11.93
N THR A 265 14.58 -25.37 -11.32
CA THR A 265 14.87 -24.89 -9.95
C THR A 265 14.96 -23.37 -9.91
N THR A 266 15.46 -22.74 -10.98
CA THR A 266 15.45 -21.28 -11.14
C THR A 266 14.02 -20.73 -11.07
N PHE A 267 13.10 -21.32 -11.82
CA PHE A 267 11.68 -20.94 -11.75
C PHE A 267 11.08 -21.18 -10.35
N GLN A 268 11.43 -22.29 -9.68
CA GLN A 268 10.98 -22.55 -8.32
C GLN A 268 11.49 -21.50 -7.31
N ILE A 269 12.75 -21.05 -7.46
CA ILE A 269 13.31 -19.98 -6.63
C ILE A 269 12.55 -18.68 -6.87
N ILE A 270 12.39 -18.28 -8.14
CA ILE A 270 11.64 -17.06 -8.48
C ILE A 270 10.22 -17.11 -7.88
N PHE A 271 9.54 -18.26 -7.98
CA PHE A 271 8.19 -18.41 -7.46
C PHE A 271 8.15 -18.45 -5.92
N TYR A 272 8.76 -19.43 -5.26
CA TYR A 272 8.60 -19.59 -3.81
C TYR A 272 9.39 -18.58 -3.00
N LEU A 273 10.63 -18.26 -3.42
CA LEU A 273 11.42 -17.25 -2.73
C LEU A 273 10.87 -15.85 -3.04
N GLY A 274 10.45 -15.59 -4.29
CA GLY A 274 9.75 -14.35 -4.64
C GLY A 274 8.47 -14.18 -3.82
N TRP A 275 7.69 -15.25 -3.64
CA TRP A 275 6.48 -15.21 -2.83
C TRP A 275 6.77 -14.97 -1.34
N LEU A 276 7.82 -15.60 -0.78
CA LEU A 276 8.32 -15.27 0.56
C LEU A 276 8.73 -13.80 0.67
N LYS A 277 9.42 -13.26 -0.35
CA LYS A 277 9.84 -11.86 -0.41
C LYS A 277 8.65 -10.90 -0.45
N VAL A 278 7.57 -11.23 -1.16
CA VAL A 278 6.31 -10.46 -1.09
C VAL A 278 5.84 -10.37 0.36
N GLY A 279 5.80 -11.48 1.09
CA GLY A 279 5.47 -11.47 2.51
C GLY A 279 6.47 -10.67 3.37
N GLN A 280 7.75 -10.66 3.03
CA GLN A 280 8.76 -9.89 3.75
C GLN A 280 8.57 -8.38 3.57
N TYR A 281 8.37 -7.90 2.35
CA TYR A 281 8.20 -6.46 2.07
C TYR A 281 6.89 -5.92 2.63
N LEU A 282 5.80 -6.68 2.53
CA LEU A 282 4.51 -6.23 3.02
C LEU A 282 4.35 -6.31 4.56
N MET A 283 5.30 -6.94 5.25
CA MET A 283 5.25 -7.10 6.71
C MET A 283 5.37 -5.77 7.45
N ASN A 284 6.14 -4.81 6.91
CA ASN A 284 6.29 -3.47 7.47
C ASN A 284 6.07 -2.38 6.41
N PRO A 285 4.82 -2.02 6.11
CA PRO A 285 4.52 -1.08 5.04
C PRO A 285 4.91 0.37 5.34
N PHE A 286 5.43 0.65 6.54
CA PHE A 286 5.80 1.99 7.00
C PHE A 286 7.32 2.25 6.90
N GLY A 287 8.06 1.34 6.30
CA GLY A 287 9.50 1.41 6.10
C GLY A 287 9.94 2.30 4.93
N GLU A 288 11.03 1.86 4.28
CA GLU A 288 11.66 2.58 3.17
C GLU A 288 11.71 1.79 1.87
N ASP A 289 11.04 0.64 1.80
CA ASP A 289 10.99 -0.17 0.59
C ASP A 289 10.24 0.57 -0.54
N ASP A 290 10.43 0.10 -1.78
CA ASP A 290 9.87 0.74 -2.98
C ASP A 290 8.33 0.80 -2.90
N ASP A 291 7.71 -0.28 -2.43
CA ASP A 291 6.26 -0.48 -2.36
C ASP A 291 5.60 -0.11 -1.02
N ASP A 292 6.40 0.30 -0.04
CA ASP A 292 5.87 0.81 1.23
C ASP A 292 4.95 2.02 0.98
N PHE A 293 4.20 2.41 2.02
CA PHE A 293 3.41 3.64 2.06
C PHE A 293 4.30 4.89 2.09
N GLY A 294 5.26 5.00 1.17
CA GLY A 294 6.11 6.18 0.98
C GLY A 294 5.35 7.45 0.63
N LYS A 295 4.05 7.33 0.35
CA LYS A 295 3.14 8.46 0.19
C LYS A 295 2.62 9.01 1.53
N LEU A 296 2.98 8.51 2.71
CA LEU A 296 2.54 9.12 3.98
C LEU A 296 2.93 10.58 4.12
N ASN A 297 4.14 10.96 3.72
CA ASN A 297 4.54 12.37 3.71
C ASN A 297 3.69 13.19 2.72
N TYR A 298 3.36 12.62 1.56
CA TYR A 298 2.44 13.23 0.61
C TYR A 298 1.01 13.32 1.15
N ILE A 299 0.51 12.28 1.81
CA ILE A 299 -0.81 12.26 2.46
C ILE A 299 -0.84 13.32 3.55
N LEU A 300 0.24 13.51 4.32
CA LEU A 300 0.33 14.58 5.33
C LEU A 300 0.19 15.96 4.68
N ASP A 301 0.88 16.20 3.58
CA ASP A 301 0.84 17.48 2.87
C ASP A 301 -0.53 17.73 2.26
N ARG A 302 -1.10 16.71 1.58
CA ARG A 302 -2.47 16.75 1.02
C ARG A 302 -3.50 17.00 2.11
N ASN A 303 -3.40 16.30 3.24
CA ASN A 303 -4.34 16.41 4.34
C ASN A 303 -4.26 17.77 5.03
N SER A 304 -3.05 18.28 5.25
CA SER A 304 -2.83 19.61 5.84
C SER A 304 -3.36 20.70 4.92
N TYR A 305 -3.11 20.57 3.60
CA TYR A 305 -3.58 21.52 2.60
C TYR A 305 -5.11 21.57 2.52
N ILE A 306 -5.75 20.41 2.36
CA ILE A 306 -7.21 20.34 2.22
C ILE A 306 -7.91 20.67 3.54
N ALA A 307 -7.37 20.27 4.70
CA ALA A 307 -7.90 20.67 5.99
C ALA A 307 -7.87 22.21 6.16
N LYS A 308 -6.78 22.87 5.75
CA LYS A 308 -6.70 24.33 5.74
C LYS A 308 -7.72 24.94 4.76
N MET A 309 -7.84 24.39 3.56
CA MET A 309 -8.78 24.86 2.54
C MET A 309 -10.24 24.77 3.03
N MET A 310 -10.62 23.64 3.63
CA MET A 310 -11.92 23.43 4.26
C MET A 310 -12.16 24.37 5.45
N ALA A 311 -11.12 24.68 6.24
CA ALA A 311 -11.24 25.58 7.38
C ALA A 311 -11.39 27.06 6.98
N VAL A 312 -10.76 27.48 5.88
CA VAL A 312 -10.61 28.90 5.52
C VAL A 312 -11.45 29.28 4.32
N GLU A 313 -11.18 28.64 3.18
CA GLU A 313 -11.67 29.09 1.88
C GLU A 313 -13.11 28.62 1.67
N VAL A 314 -13.38 27.33 1.86
CA VAL A 314 -14.65 26.70 1.42
C VAL A 314 -15.71 26.64 2.53
N ALA A 315 -15.34 26.85 3.80
CA ALA A 315 -16.20 26.61 4.97
C ALA A 315 -17.60 27.24 4.88
N ASP A 316 -17.70 28.43 4.29
CA ASP A 316 -18.92 29.24 4.22
C ASP A 316 -19.36 29.49 2.76
N GLN A 317 -18.77 28.78 1.79
CA GLN A 317 -19.04 28.97 0.38
C GLN A 317 -20.06 27.97 -0.13
N TYR A 318 -21.09 28.48 -0.80
CA TYR A 318 -21.99 27.70 -1.62
C TYR A 318 -22.38 28.56 -2.85
N PRO A 319 -22.59 27.93 -4.02
CA PRO A 319 -23.06 28.66 -5.20
C PRO A 319 -24.47 29.23 -4.96
N ARG A 320 -24.83 30.30 -5.67
CA ARG A 320 -26.20 30.84 -5.61
C ARG A 320 -27.18 29.75 -6.06
N ILE A 321 -28.26 29.59 -5.30
CA ILE A 321 -29.33 28.66 -5.64
C ILE A 321 -29.99 29.17 -6.93
N GLY A 322 -29.81 28.42 -8.02
CA GLY A 322 -30.33 28.76 -9.34
C GLY A 322 -31.41 27.77 -9.79
N SER A 323 -32.18 28.16 -10.80
CA SER A 323 -33.29 27.39 -11.37
C SER A 323 -32.86 26.46 -12.51
N ILE A 324 -31.60 26.01 -12.54
CA ILE A 324 -31.15 25.06 -13.57
C ILE A 324 -31.89 23.74 -13.30
N GLY A 325 -32.76 23.36 -14.24
CA GLY A 325 -33.47 22.08 -14.20
C GLY A 325 -32.47 20.92 -14.30
N MET A 326 -32.77 19.83 -13.61
CA MET A 326 -32.03 18.59 -13.77
C MET A 326 -32.32 18.03 -15.17
N THR A 327 -31.28 17.72 -15.94
CA THR A 327 -31.43 17.03 -17.23
C THR A 327 -31.89 15.60 -16.98
N GLU A 328 -32.91 15.14 -17.71
CA GLU A 328 -33.43 13.76 -17.58
C GLU A 328 -32.39 12.73 -18.03
N GLU A 329 -31.63 13.05 -19.08
CA GLU A 329 -30.48 12.27 -19.54
C GLU A 329 -29.17 13.06 -19.44
N ILE A 330 -28.12 12.43 -18.92
CA ILE A 330 -26.78 13.02 -18.87
C ILE A 330 -26.09 12.72 -20.20
N PRO A 331 -25.70 13.73 -21.01
CA PRO A 331 -25.19 13.51 -22.34
C PRO A 331 -23.78 12.92 -22.34
N HIS A 332 -23.47 12.10 -23.34
CA HIS A 332 -22.15 11.50 -23.54
C HIS A 332 -21.24 12.42 -24.37
N THR A 333 -19.92 12.31 -24.17
CA THR A 333 -18.95 12.83 -25.16
C THR A 333 -18.80 11.85 -26.31
N LYS A 334 -18.35 12.31 -27.48
CA LYS A 334 -18.09 11.45 -28.65
C LYS A 334 -17.16 10.28 -28.30
N ALA A 335 -16.10 10.55 -27.52
CA ALA A 335 -15.16 9.53 -27.09
C ALA A 335 -15.76 8.50 -26.13
N SER A 336 -16.71 8.91 -25.28
CA SER A 336 -17.42 7.97 -24.39
C SER A 336 -18.54 7.21 -25.09
N PHE A 337 -19.08 7.76 -26.18
CA PHE A 337 -20.18 7.15 -26.95
C PHE A 337 -19.64 6.15 -27.98
N SER A 338 -18.49 6.43 -28.59
CA SER A 338 -17.75 5.43 -29.34
C SER A 338 -17.26 4.36 -28.37
N ILE A 339 -17.76 3.14 -28.47
CA ILE A 339 -17.22 1.98 -27.76
C ILE A 339 -15.94 1.58 -28.51
N PRO A 340 -14.73 1.83 -27.97
CA PRO A 340 -13.52 1.35 -28.63
C PRO A 340 -13.41 -0.18 -28.47
N ASP A 341 -12.92 -0.88 -29.50
CA ASP A 341 -12.60 -2.33 -29.44
C ASP A 341 -11.53 -2.66 -28.39
N THR A 342 -10.80 -1.65 -27.90
CA THR A 342 -9.81 -1.77 -26.82
C THR A 342 -10.10 -0.73 -25.74
N ILE A 343 -10.29 -1.21 -24.51
CA ILE A 343 -10.50 -0.36 -23.33
C ILE A 343 -9.12 0.03 -22.79
N PRO A 344 -8.67 1.29 -22.93
CA PRO A 344 -7.45 1.71 -22.27
C PRO A 344 -7.62 1.60 -20.76
N LYS A 345 -6.73 0.86 -20.09
CA LYS A 345 -6.79 0.56 -18.64
C LYS A 345 -6.23 1.67 -17.75
N SER A 346 -5.89 2.83 -18.33
CA SER A 346 -5.30 3.97 -17.63
C SER A 346 -6.19 5.23 -17.73
N LEU A 347 -6.21 6.02 -16.65
CA LEU A 347 -6.80 7.36 -16.61
C LEU A 347 -5.98 8.42 -17.38
N SER A 348 -4.78 8.07 -17.85
CA SER A 348 -3.91 8.95 -18.65
C SER A 348 -4.26 8.96 -20.14
N VAL A 349 -5.53 8.77 -20.49
CA VAL A 349 -5.99 8.83 -21.88
C VAL A 349 -6.32 10.27 -22.21
N GLU A 350 -5.48 10.90 -23.02
CA GLU A 350 -5.79 12.21 -23.58
C GLU A 350 -6.85 12.03 -24.68
N VAL A 351 -8.08 12.44 -24.37
CA VAL A 351 -9.16 12.46 -25.35
C VAL A 351 -8.88 13.60 -26.35
N PRO A 352 -8.79 13.36 -27.67
CA PRO A 352 -8.62 14.43 -28.64
C PRO A 352 -9.76 15.46 -28.53
N LYS A 353 -9.48 16.73 -28.84
CA LYS A 353 -10.48 17.82 -28.76
C LYS A 353 -11.80 17.50 -29.46
N GLU A 354 -11.75 16.72 -30.53
CA GLU A 354 -12.94 16.28 -31.26
C GLU A 354 -13.76 15.20 -30.53
N GLY A 355 -13.08 14.31 -29.80
CA GLY A 355 -13.72 13.30 -28.94
C GLY A 355 -14.35 13.90 -27.68
N MET A 356 -13.90 15.08 -27.24
CA MET A 356 -14.48 15.81 -26.11
C MET A 356 -15.83 16.48 -26.44
N LYS A 357 -16.22 16.57 -27.72
CA LYS A 357 -17.50 17.18 -28.13
C LYS A 357 -18.67 16.36 -27.57
N ILE A 358 -19.66 17.04 -27.00
CA ILE A 358 -20.88 16.42 -26.46
C ILE A 358 -21.74 15.90 -27.63
N VAL A 359 -22.25 14.69 -27.46
CA VAL A 359 -23.22 14.04 -28.33
C VAL A 359 -24.60 14.23 -27.71
N ASN A 360 -25.52 14.80 -28.48
CA ASN A 360 -26.90 14.92 -28.02
C ASN A 360 -27.63 13.60 -28.31
N THR A 361 -27.94 12.83 -27.27
CA THR A 361 -28.52 11.48 -27.37
C THR A 361 -29.90 11.50 -28.03
N GLU A 362 -30.71 12.53 -27.78
CA GLU A 362 -32.03 12.73 -28.39
C GLU A 362 -31.99 12.79 -29.92
N ARG A 363 -31.00 13.48 -30.51
CA ARG A 363 -30.89 13.63 -31.97
C ARG A 363 -30.43 12.36 -32.66
N LEU A 364 -29.66 11.51 -31.97
CA LEU A 364 -29.12 10.29 -32.56
C LEU A 364 -30.07 9.11 -32.41
N PHE A 365 -30.84 9.01 -31.33
CA PHE A 365 -31.92 8.03 -31.23
C PHE A 365 -33.01 8.27 -32.28
N ASN A 366 -33.42 9.53 -32.47
CA ASN A 366 -34.40 9.89 -33.51
C ASN A 366 -33.85 9.64 -34.92
N ALA A 367 -32.58 9.96 -35.20
CA ALA A 367 -31.96 9.67 -36.49
C ALA A 367 -31.77 8.16 -36.75
N LYS A 368 -31.55 7.34 -35.71
CA LYS A 368 -31.47 5.89 -35.85
C LYS A 368 -32.85 5.28 -36.12
N HIS A 369 -33.89 5.79 -35.45
CA HIS A 369 -35.28 5.39 -35.70
C HIS A 369 -35.75 5.79 -37.10
N GLU A 370 -35.43 7.00 -37.57
CA GLU A 370 -35.73 7.44 -38.95
C GLU A 370 -35.03 6.57 -40.00
N ILE A 371 -33.80 6.10 -39.73
CA ILE A 371 -33.07 5.20 -40.64
C ILE A 371 -33.65 3.77 -40.62
N GLU A 372 -34.10 3.28 -39.46
CA GLU A 372 -34.75 1.97 -39.35
C GLU A 372 -36.15 1.97 -40.00
N GLU A 373 -36.94 3.06 -39.88
CA GLU A 373 -38.21 3.21 -40.62
C GLU A 373 -38.02 3.27 -42.14
N ILE A 374 -36.96 3.93 -42.64
CA ILE A 374 -36.67 3.98 -44.08
C ILE A 374 -36.22 2.62 -44.65
N LEU A 375 -35.66 1.74 -43.81
CA LEU A 375 -35.21 0.40 -44.20
C LEU A 375 -36.30 -0.67 -44.08
N ASP A 376 -37.31 -0.47 -43.22
CA ASP A 376 -38.48 -1.36 -43.12
C ASP A 376 -39.57 -1.04 -44.18
N ASP A 377 -39.54 0.15 -44.79
CA ASP A 377 -40.43 0.56 -45.91
C ASP A 377 -39.85 0.28 -47.32
N SER A 378 -38.73 -0.44 -47.42
CA SER A 378 -38.11 -0.92 -48.68
C SER A 378 -38.06 -2.43 -48.76
#